data_AF-A0A314UVW9-F1
#
_entry.id   AF-A0A314UVW9-F1
#
_cell.length_a   1.000
_cell.length_b   1.000
_cell.length_c   1.000
_cell.angle_alpha   90.00
_cell.angle_beta   90.00
_cell.angle_gamma   90.00
#
_symmetry.space_group_name_H-M   'P 1'
#
loop_
_entity.id
_entity.type
_entity.pdbx_description
1 polymer ?
#
loop_
_entity_poly.entity_id
_entity_poly.type
_entity_poly.pdbx_seq_one_letter_code
_entity_poly.pdbx_strand_id
1 'polypeptide(L)'
;MICLFPVALLPFQCSGIDMEYWKLQGLAFIYQLKEATLELSNGFNGIEFARYILEHAPNLEKMVIFHLQKYSDDVWELKDNIISNATVVSQVRKPEKKSWSDFV
;
A
#
# COMPACT_ATOMS: atom_id res chain seq x y z
N MET A 1 -8.11 9.88 15.41
CA MET A 1 -8.18 8.79 16.42
C MET A 1 -6.75 8.30 16.63
N ILE A 2 -6.19 8.50 17.82
CA ILE A 2 -4.80 8.17 18.13
C ILE A 2 -4.77 6.74 18.66
N CYS A 3 -4.04 5.84 18.01
CA CYS A 3 -3.79 4.49 18.54
C CYS A 3 -2.53 4.55 19.41
N LEU A 4 -2.68 4.52 20.74
CA LEU A 4 -1.58 4.42 21.70
C LEU A 4 -1.56 3.01 22.33
N PHE A 5 -0.49 2.26 22.02
CA PHE A 5 0.08 1.06 22.70
C PHE A 5 -0.79 -0.22 22.85
N PRO A 6 -0.22 -1.35 23.34
CA PRO A 6 0.76 -2.20 22.68
C PRO A 6 0.27 -3.66 22.52
N VAL A 7 0.84 -4.37 21.54
CA VAL A 7 1.02 -5.84 21.43
C VAL A 7 -0.09 -6.73 22.02
N ALA A 8 -0.93 -7.31 21.16
CA ALA A 8 -1.11 -8.77 21.01
C ALA A 8 -2.44 -9.09 20.29
N LEU A 9 -2.32 -9.86 19.20
CA LEU A 9 -3.27 -10.89 18.80
C LEU A 9 -4.70 -10.49 18.38
N LEU A 10 -4.86 -9.55 17.45
CA LEU A 10 -5.97 -9.60 16.47
C LEU A 10 -5.50 -8.95 15.15
N PRO A 11 -5.86 -9.49 13.96
CA PRO A 11 -5.76 -8.73 12.72
C PRO A 11 -6.82 -7.62 12.81
N PHE A 12 -6.48 -6.51 13.46
CA PHE A 12 -7.35 -5.36 13.54
C PHE A 12 -7.51 -4.84 12.10
N GLN A 13 -8.68 -5.09 11.50
CA GLN A 13 -9.13 -4.33 10.35
C GLN A 13 -9.15 -2.87 10.81
N CYS A 14 -8.12 -2.10 10.45
CA CYS A 14 -8.15 -0.65 10.55
C CYS A 14 -9.24 -0.14 9.60
N SER A 15 -10.50 -0.19 10.02
CA SER A 15 -11.67 0.21 9.25
C SER A 15 -11.83 1.74 9.15
N GLY A 16 -10.73 2.46 8.94
CA GLY A 16 -10.73 3.93 8.92
C GLY A 16 -9.49 4.56 8.29
N ILE A 17 -8.67 3.77 7.60
CA ILE A 17 -7.58 4.28 6.77
C ILE A 17 -8.03 4.10 5.32
N ASP A 18 -8.85 5.05 4.88
CA ASP A 18 -9.31 5.19 3.51
C ASP A 18 -8.54 6.32 2.81
N MET A 19 -8.95 6.66 1.60
CA MET A 19 -8.35 7.75 0.84
C MET A 19 -8.43 9.11 1.56
N GLU A 20 -9.45 9.35 2.40
CA GLU A 20 -9.59 10.61 3.14
C GLU A 20 -8.49 10.76 4.20
N TYR A 21 -8.12 9.66 4.85
CA TYR A 21 -6.99 9.65 5.79
C TYR A 21 -5.71 10.18 5.13
N TRP A 22 -5.40 9.73 3.90
CA TRP A 22 -4.19 10.15 3.19
C TRP A 22 -4.26 11.60 2.70
N LYS A 23 -5.44 12.07 2.30
CA LYS A 23 -5.67 13.50 1.97
C LYS A 23 -5.36 14.41 3.16
N LEU A 24 -5.76 14.01 4.37
CA LEU A 24 -5.50 14.77 5.59
C LEU A 24 -4.03 14.82 6.01
N GLN A 25 -3.19 13.88 5.54
CA GLN A 25 -1.76 13.88 5.90
C GLN A 25 -0.96 15.02 5.27
N GLY A 26 -1.51 15.71 4.26
CA GLY A 26 -0.83 16.85 3.63
C GLY A 26 0.53 16.49 3.05
N LEU A 27 0.61 15.38 2.30
CA LEU A 27 1.86 14.84 1.75
C LEU A 27 2.44 15.77 0.66
N ALA A 28 3.17 16.79 1.07
CA ALA A 28 3.71 17.83 0.17
C ALA A 28 4.59 17.28 -0.96
N PHE A 29 5.22 16.12 -0.75
CA PHE A 29 6.05 15.46 -1.76
C PHE A 29 5.24 14.88 -2.93
N ILE A 30 3.92 14.74 -2.81
CA ILE A 30 3.09 14.02 -3.78
C ILE A 30 3.17 14.64 -5.17
N TYR A 31 3.24 15.97 -5.25
CA TYR A 31 3.36 16.70 -6.51
C TYR A 31 4.74 16.57 -7.15
N GLN A 32 5.76 16.16 -6.42
CA GLN A 32 7.13 15.98 -6.93
C GLN A 32 7.47 14.51 -7.18
N LEU A 33 6.58 13.60 -6.78
CA LEU A 33 6.82 12.17 -6.83
C LEU A 33 6.82 11.67 -8.27
N LYS A 34 7.98 11.18 -8.73
CA LYS A 34 8.16 10.58 -10.06
C LYS A 34 8.12 9.06 -10.05
N GLU A 35 8.71 8.47 -9.02
CA GLU A 35 8.77 7.02 -8.86
C GLU A 35 8.40 6.62 -7.45
N ALA A 36 7.66 5.52 -7.32
CA ALA A 36 7.29 4.94 -6.03
C ALA A 36 7.52 3.43 -6.03
N THR A 37 7.98 2.90 -4.90
CA THR A 37 8.01 1.46 -4.64
C THR A 37 7.28 1.21 -3.33
N LEU A 38 6.24 0.37 -3.37
CA LEU A 38 5.39 0.05 -2.24
C LEU A 38 5.44 -1.45 -1.95
N GLU A 39 5.47 -1.79 -0.66
CA GLU A 39 5.36 -3.16 -0.20
C GLU A 39 4.08 -3.34 0.62
N LEU A 40 3.14 -4.08 0.06
CA LEU A 40 1.86 -4.44 0.65
C LEU A 40 2.03 -5.71 1.49
N SER A 41 2.79 -5.59 2.57
CA SER A 41 3.04 -6.68 3.52
C SER A 41 1.96 -6.77 4.61
N ASN A 42 1.33 -5.64 4.97
CA ASN A 42 0.34 -5.56 6.06
C ASN A 42 -0.90 -4.71 5.72
N GLY A 43 -2.02 -5.37 5.42
CA GLY A 43 -3.38 -4.80 5.49
C GLY A 43 -3.82 -3.87 4.34
N PHE A 44 -5.11 -3.52 4.35
CA PHE A 44 -5.79 -2.68 3.34
C PHE A 44 -5.24 -1.24 3.23
N ASN A 45 -4.55 -0.76 4.27
CA ASN A 45 -3.98 0.59 4.30
C ASN A 45 -3.02 0.88 3.14
N GLY A 46 -2.26 -0.14 2.72
CA GLY A 46 -1.28 0.02 1.64
C GLY A 46 -1.93 0.14 0.26
N ILE A 47 -3.07 -0.51 0.04
CA ILE A 47 -3.84 -0.40 -1.21
C ILE A 47 -4.40 1.02 -1.34
N GLU A 48 -5.03 1.54 -0.29
CA GLU A 48 -5.57 2.91 -0.31
C GLU A 48 -4.48 3.97 -0.43
N PHE A 49 -3.29 3.71 0.10
CA PHE A 49 -2.15 4.60 -0.12
C PHE A 49 -1.66 4.56 -1.57
N ALA A 50 -1.58 3.37 -2.17
CA ALA A 50 -1.22 3.23 -3.58
C ALA A 50 -2.25 3.95 -4.48
N ARG A 51 -3.54 3.81 -4.16
CA ARG A 51 -4.65 4.52 -4.84
C ARG A 51 -4.48 6.03 -4.73
N TYR A 52 -4.27 6.53 -3.51
CA TYR A 52 -4.02 7.95 -3.28
C TYR A 52 -2.84 8.48 -4.11
N ILE A 53 -1.71 7.76 -4.15
CA ILE A 53 -0.56 8.18 -4.95
C ILE A 53 -0.90 8.24 -6.43
N LEU A 54 -1.52 7.19 -6.98
CA LEU A 54 -1.83 7.15 -8.41
C LEU A 54 -2.83 8.25 -8.82
N GLU A 55 -3.75 8.63 -7.94
CA GLU A 55 -4.73 9.70 -8.20
C GLU A 55 -4.17 11.11 -7.98
N HIS A 56 -3.24 11.31 -7.04
CA HIS A 56 -2.82 12.64 -6.59
C HIS A 56 -1.37 13.01 -6.93
N ALA A 57 -0.58 12.10 -7.51
CA ALA A 57 0.77 12.38 -7.98
C ALA A 57 0.78 12.62 -9.51
N PRO A 58 0.57 13.86 -9.99
CA PRO A 58 0.46 14.14 -11.43
C PRO A 58 1.77 13.90 -12.21
N ASN A 59 2.91 13.92 -11.51
CA ASN A 59 4.23 13.73 -12.10
C ASN A 59 4.74 12.28 -11.96
N LEU A 60 3.89 11.35 -11.50
CA LEU A 60 4.27 9.97 -11.32
C LEU A 60 4.43 9.29 -12.67
N GLU A 61 5.64 8.78 -12.91
CA GLU A 61 6.00 8.07 -14.12
C GLU A 61 5.93 6.55 -13.90
N LYS A 62 6.28 6.09 -12.69
CA LYS A 62 6.37 4.65 -12.37
C LYS A 62 5.99 4.33 -10.93
N MET A 63 5.22 3.27 -10.75
CA MET A 63 4.98 2.66 -9.45
C MET A 63 5.27 1.16 -9.50
N VAL A 64 6.04 0.66 -8.54
CA VAL A 64 6.29 -0.77 -8.33
C VAL A 64 5.59 -1.22 -7.05
N ILE A 65 4.72 -2.22 -7.16
CA ILE A 65 3.96 -2.76 -6.02
C ILE A 65 4.39 -4.20 -5.77
N PHE A 66 4.99 -4.44 -4.61
CA PHE A 66 5.21 -5.78 -4.09
C PHE A 66 4.03 -6.17 -3.21
N HIS A 67 3.43 -7.34 -3.45
CA HIS A 67 2.26 -7.76 -2.68
C HIS A 67 2.26 -9.26 -2.41
N LEU A 68 1.59 -9.68 -1.34
CA LEU A 68 1.29 -11.09 -1.11
C LEU A 68 0.23 -11.58 -2.11
N GLN A 69 0.23 -12.88 -2.39
CA GLN A 69 -0.72 -13.51 -3.32
C GLN A 69 -2.19 -13.17 -2.99
N LYS A 70 -2.54 -13.07 -1.70
CA LYS A 70 -3.90 -12.77 -1.24
C LYS A 70 -4.40 -11.36 -1.59
N TYR A 71 -3.53 -10.45 -2.02
CA TYR A 71 -3.86 -9.08 -2.43
C TYR A 71 -3.82 -8.89 -3.95
N SER A 72 -3.74 -9.98 -4.72
CA SER A 72 -3.62 -9.90 -6.19
C SER A 72 -4.84 -9.24 -6.82
N ASP A 73 -6.04 -9.56 -6.33
CA ASP A 73 -7.29 -9.02 -6.85
C ASP A 73 -7.40 -7.52 -6.54
N ASP A 74 -7.05 -7.10 -5.32
CA ASP A 74 -7.02 -5.68 -4.94
C ASP A 74 -6.04 -4.87 -5.80
N VAL A 75 -4.86 -5.43 -6.09
CA VAL A 75 -3.84 -4.80 -6.94
C VAL A 75 -4.28 -4.78 -8.41
N TRP A 76 -5.01 -5.79 -8.87
CA TRP A 76 -5.60 -5.81 -10.19
C TRP A 76 -6.67 -4.72 -10.34
N GLU A 77 -7.59 -4.63 -9.38
CA GLU A 77 -8.65 -3.61 -9.35
C GLU A 77 -8.06 -2.20 -9.30
N LEU A 78 -6.99 -2.00 -8.52
CA LEU A 78 -6.25 -0.74 -8.48
C LEU A 78 -5.73 -0.32 -9.87
N LYS A 79 -5.23 -1.28 -10.66
CA LYS A 79 -4.70 -1.02 -11.99
C LYS A 79 -5.77 -0.72 -13.03
N ASP A 80 -6.93 -1.38 -12.92
CA ASP A 80 -8.01 -1.25 -13.89
C ASP A 80 -8.79 0.06 -13.72
N ASN A 81 -8.95 0.53 -12.48
CA ASN A 81 -9.83 1.65 -12.16
C ASN A 81 -9.18 3.04 -12.19
N ILE A 82 -7.84 3.15 -12.31
CA ILE A 82 -7.15 4.43 -12.17
C ILE A 82 -6.72 5.02 -13.52
N ILE A 83 -7.06 6.30 -13.72
CA ILE A 83 -6.74 7.12 -14.90
C ILE A 83 -5.34 7.75 -14.81
N SER A 84 -4.39 7.11 -14.13
CA SER A 84 -3.01 7.62 -14.04
C SER A 84 -2.24 7.25 -15.30
N ASN A 85 -1.39 8.17 -15.79
CA ASN A 85 -0.46 7.87 -16.88
C ASN A 85 0.78 7.08 -16.40
N ALA A 86 0.90 6.85 -15.09
CA ALA A 86 2.03 6.14 -14.51
C ALA A 86 2.03 4.66 -14.92
N THR A 87 3.23 4.12 -15.17
CA THR A 87 3.39 2.68 -15.38
C THR A 87 3.36 1.94 -14.05
N VAL A 88 2.36 1.07 -13.85
CA VAL A 88 2.22 0.28 -12.61
C VAL A 88 2.68 -1.17 -12.82
N VAL A 89 3.80 -1.53 -12.20
CA VAL A 89 4.33 -2.90 -12.19
C VAL A 89 3.99 -3.57 -10.87
N SER A 90 3.42 -4.77 -10.90
CA SER A 90 3.14 -5.55 -9.69
C SER A 90 3.97 -6.82 -9.65
N GLN A 91 4.44 -7.18 -8.47
CA GLN A 91 5.22 -8.39 -8.24
C GLN A 91 4.69 -9.13 -7.00
N VAL A 92 4.27 -10.37 -7.21
CA VAL A 92 3.88 -11.25 -6.10
C VAL A 92 5.11 -11.66 -5.32
N ARG A 93 5.13 -11.40 -4.02
CA ARG A 93 6.12 -11.95 -3.09
C ARG A 93 5.63 -13.27 -2.51
N LYS A 94 6.56 -14.22 -2.43
CA LYS A 94 6.38 -15.41 -1.59
C LYS A 94 6.53 -14.97 -0.14
N PRO A 95 5.66 -15.43 0.77
CA PRO A 95 5.88 -15.19 2.19
C PRO A 95 7.24 -15.77 2.58
N GLU A 96 7.99 -15.01 3.35
CA GLU A 96 9.26 -15.49 3.91
C GLU A 96 8.94 -16.69 4.80
N LYS A 97 9.51 -17.85 4.48
CA LYS A 97 9.38 -19.05 5.32
C LYS A 97 10.22 -18.82 6.55
N LYS A 98 9.62 -18.26 7.60
CA LYS A 98 10.29 -18.20 8.91
C LYS A 98 10.39 -19.62 9.45
N SER A 99 11.61 -20.07 9.67
CA SER A 99 11.88 -21.35 10.30
C SER A 99 11.60 -21.22 11.79
N TRP A 100 11.17 -22.30 12.45
CA TRP A 100 11.03 -22.32 13.91
C TRP A 100 12.33 -21.94 14.63
N SER A 101 13.48 -22.12 13.98
CA SER A 101 14.79 -21.68 14.47
C SER A 101 15.00 -20.17 14.53
N ASP A 102 14.17 -19.37 13.86
CA ASP A 102 14.29 -17.90 13.85
C ASP A 102 13.57 -17.26 15.05
N PHE A 103 12.83 -18.08 15.82
CA PHE A 103 12.02 -17.67 16.96
C PHE A 103 12.43 -18.35 18.28
N VAL A 104 13.48 -19.17 18.26
CA VAL A 104 14.03 -19.90 19.42
C VAL A 104 15.44 -19.40 19.70
#